data_AF-A0A7S9WRM2-F1
#
_entry.id   AF-A0A7S9WRM2-F1
#
_cell.length_a   1.000
_cell.length_b   1.000
_cell.length_c   1.000
_cell.angle_alpha   90.00
_cell.angle_beta   90.00
_cell.angle_gamma   90.00
#
_symmetry.space_group_name_H-M   'P 1'
#
loop_
_entity.id
_entity.type
_entity.pdbx_description
1 polymer ?
#
loop_
_entity_poly.entity_id
_entity_poly.type
_entity_poly.pdbx_seq_one_letter_code
_entity_poly.pdbx_strand_id
1 'polypeptide(L)'
;MRTKFLLLAAVILFAGCAGRQILAPSDEANLLYLENNETLHEMKFYKLQNSLDDFNKFANIVGKAEIKAAGVNAEFSALGDLMQGSEADQMVLIKNLGTNHDLILSNSSDIEELANAKNIKFYEISNKAIKSVVYSTKSMPVCEAFAGGKEVIKVKSVTNHPLKNGFFAVILNSDISNDQGFFLRETSYYFNLSSEDEENIKAETLTQNFYKTFIESDLVKQGEILSNVLCFSKFQKAF
;
A
#
# COMPACT_ATOMS: atom_id res chain seq x y z
N MET A 1 75.10 5.48 -12.07
CA MET A 1 74.96 6.22 -10.79
C MET A 1 73.50 6.59 -10.64
N ARG A 2 72.79 5.97 -9.68
CA ARG A 2 72.20 6.62 -8.48
C ARG A 2 71.16 7.70 -8.88
N THR A 3 69.87 7.64 -8.51
CA THR A 3 69.24 7.02 -7.34
C THR A 3 67.71 7.15 -7.45
N LYS A 4 67.02 6.08 -6.99
CA LYS A 4 65.76 6.05 -6.20
C LYS A 4 64.43 6.41 -6.87
N PHE A 5 63.71 5.32 -7.17
CA PHE A 5 62.27 5.13 -7.05
C PHE A 5 61.61 5.99 -5.96
N LEU A 6 60.54 6.68 -6.34
CA LEU A 6 59.46 7.10 -5.46
C LEU A 6 58.16 6.59 -6.09
N LEU A 7 57.68 5.46 -5.56
CA LEU A 7 56.31 5.00 -5.74
C LEU A 7 55.38 6.03 -5.11
N LEU A 8 54.59 6.73 -5.94
CA LEU A 8 53.42 7.45 -5.46
C LEU A 8 52.22 6.51 -5.63
N ALA A 9 51.87 5.82 -4.55
CA ALA A 9 50.66 5.02 -4.47
C ALA A 9 49.45 5.95 -4.44
N ALA A 10 48.82 6.16 -5.60
CA ALA A 10 47.48 6.72 -5.66
C ALA A 10 46.49 5.64 -5.18
N VAL A 11 46.16 5.67 -3.90
CA VAL A 11 45.04 4.90 -3.35
C VAL A 11 43.77 5.56 -3.87
N ILE A 12 43.22 5.01 -4.96
CA ILE A 12 41.85 5.30 -5.36
C ILE A 12 40.97 4.63 -4.31
N LEU A 13 40.51 5.41 -3.33
CA LEU A 13 39.38 5.05 -2.50
C LEU A 13 38.15 4.97 -3.42
N PHE A 14 37.94 3.82 -4.04
CA PHE A 14 36.60 3.38 -4.39
C PHE A 14 35.88 3.15 -3.05
N ALA A 15 35.39 4.24 -2.45
CA ALA A 15 34.29 4.14 -1.50
C ALA A 15 33.15 3.53 -2.31
N GLY A 16 33.03 2.20 -2.22
CA GLY A 16 32.01 1.46 -2.89
C GLY A 16 30.68 2.10 -2.53
N CYS A 17 29.90 2.42 -3.55
CA CYS A 17 28.46 2.29 -3.45
C CYS A 17 28.22 0.84 -3.01
N ALA A 18 28.17 0.61 -1.69
CA ALA A 18 27.56 -0.57 -1.13
C ALA A 18 26.09 -0.45 -1.55
N GLY A 19 25.79 -0.98 -2.74
CA GLY A 19 24.45 -1.05 -3.26
C GLY A 19 23.60 -1.66 -2.16
N ARG A 20 22.56 -0.92 -1.74
CA ARG A 20 21.60 -1.39 -0.75
C ARG A 20 21.19 -2.79 -1.17
N GLN A 21 21.64 -3.79 -0.41
CA GLN A 21 21.44 -5.18 -0.78
C GLN A 21 19.96 -5.47 -0.57
N ILE A 22 19.21 -5.47 -1.67
CA ILE A 22 17.84 -5.95 -1.70
C ILE A 22 17.93 -7.42 -1.32
N LEU A 23 17.37 -7.77 -0.15
CA LEU A 23 17.34 -9.15 0.27
C LEU A 23 16.56 -9.98 -0.75
N ALA A 24 16.99 -11.23 -0.90
CA ALA A 24 16.16 -12.27 -1.46
C ALA A 24 14.79 -12.28 -0.73
N PRO A 25 13.69 -12.54 -1.46
CA PRO A 25 12.34 -12.46 -0.91
C PRO A 25 12.23 -13.28 0.38
N SER A 26 11.51 -12.73 1.36
CA SER A 26 11.42 -13.26 2.73
C SER A 26 10.79 -14.64 2.81
N ASP A 27 10.05 -15.06 1.78
CA ASP A 27 9.53 -16.41 1.56
C ASP A 27 9.11 -16.51 0.08
N GLU A 28 9.36 -17.65 -0.58
CA GLU A 28 9.19 -17.84 -2.04
C GLU A 28 7.74 -18.04 -2.51
N ALA A 29 6.76 -17.57 -1.73
CA ALA A 29 5.35 -17.68 -2.08
C ALA A 29 4.84 -16.38 -2.73
N ASN A 30 4.48 -16.46 -4.00
CA ASN A 30 3.68 -15.41 -4.64
C ASN A 30 2.34 -15.33 -3.91
N LEU A 31 2.00 -14.17 -3.35
CA LEU A 31 0.70 -14.00 -2.72
C LEU A 31 -0.33 -13.73 -3.80
N LEU A 32 -1.30 -14.64 -3.95
CA LEU A 32 -2.49 -14.38 -4.73
C LEU A 32 -3.34 -13.33 -4.01
N TYR A 33 -3.79 -12.32 -4.75
CA TYR A 33 -4.66 -11.29 -4.22
C TYR A 33 -5.59 -10.74 -5.31
N LEU A 34 -6.73 -10.22 -4.88
CA LEU A 34 -7.68 -9.51 -5.71
C LEU A 34 -7.39 -8.01 -5.68
N GLU A 35 -7.29 -7.40 -6.84
CA GLU A 35 -7.06 -5.97 -7.02
C GLU A 35 -8.39 -5.18 -7.03
N ASN A 36 -8.38 -3.85 -6.84
CA ASN A 36 -9.61 -3.02 -6.81
C ASN A 36 -10.43 -3.06 -8.12
N ASN A 37 -9.83 -3.43 -9.24
CA ASN A 37 -10.54 -3.68 -10.51
C ASN A 37 -11.08 -5.12 -10.62
N GLU A 38 -11.05 -5.88 -9.53
CA GLU A 38 -11.53 -7.26 -9.40
C GLU A 38 -10.79 -8.25 -10.31
N THR A 39 -9.55 -7.91 -10.68
CA THR A 39 -8.66 -8.84 -11.37
C THR A 39 -7.74 -9.55 -10.37
N LEU A 40 -7.46 -10.82 -10.63
CA LEU A 40 -6.59 -11.64 -9.79
C LEU A 40 -5.13 -11.46 -10.19
N HIS A 41 -4.28 -11.18 -9.20
CA HIS A 41 -2.85 -10.98 -9.39
C HIS A 41 -2.04 -11.83 -8.41
N GLU A 42 -0.79 -12.08 -8.80
CA GLU A 42 0.26 -12.58 -7.94
C GLU A 42 1.14 -11.40 -7.53
N MET A 43 1.42 -11.26 -6.24
CA MET A 43 2.31 -10.24 -5.68
C MET A 43 3.57 -10.87 -5.10
N LYS A 44 4.71 -10.25 -5.40
CA LYS A 44 5.97 -10.41 -4.68
C LYS A 44 6.30 -9.11 -4.00
N PHE A 45 6.80 -9.17 -2.78
CA PHE A 45 7.37 -8.00 -2.12
C PHE A 45 8.66 -8.36 -1.41
N TYR A 46 9.58 -7.40 -1.36
CA TYR A 46 10.91 -7.56 -0.83
C TYR A 46 11.12 -6.52 0.26
N LYS A 47 11.59 -6.92 1.43
CA LYS A 47 11.94 -6.03 2.54
C LYS A 47 13.45 -5.79 2.58
N LEU A 48 13.89 -4.55 2.74
CA LEU A 48 15.29 -4.19 2.95
C LEU A 48 15.68 -4.52 4.40
N GLN A 49 16.80 -5.23 4.61
CA GLN A 49 17.20 -5.74 5.94
C GLN A 49 17.65 -4.66 6.94
N ASN A 50 17.84 -3.42 6.47
CA ASN A 50 18.40 -2.37 7.31
C ASN A 50 17.27 -1.70 8.11
N SER A 51 17.04 -2.28 9.29
CA SER A 51 16.54 -1.62 10.48
C SER A 51 17.24 -0.27 10.66
N LEU A 52 16.61 0.81 10.22
CA LEU A 52 16.87 2.11 10.80
C LEU A 52 15.92 2.21 11.98
N ASP A 53 16.48 1.98 13.16
CA ASP A 53 15.90 2.43 14.42
C ASP A 53 15.38 3.87 14.22
N ASP A 54 14.08 4.05 14.47
CA ASP A 54 13.48 5.34 14.85
C ASP A 54 13.57 6.53 13.85
N PHE A 55 12.49 6.80 13.09
CA PHE A 55 11.53 7.90 13.41
C PHE A 55 10.59 8.35 12.27
N ASN A 56 10.77 7.94 11.01
CA ASN A 56 9.95 8.49 9.92
C ASN A 56 9.09 7.41 9.23
N LYS A 57 8.02 6.98 9.91
CA LYS A 57 6.92 6.21 9.29
C LYS A 57 6.45 6.95 8.04
N PHE A 58 6.13 6.22 6.98
CA PHE A 58 5.71 6.76 5.68
C PHE A 58 6.77 7.58 4.92
N ALA A 59 8.02 7.65 5.38
CA ALA A 59 9.05 8.47 4.74
C ALA A 59 10.17 7.63 4.10
N ASN A 60 10.48 6.49 4.71
CA ASN A 60 11.60 5.64 4.30
C ASN A 60 11.10 4.52 3.41
N ILE A 61 11.72 4.37 2.24
CA ILE A 61 11.57 3.17 1.40
C ILE A 61 12.24 2.01 2.13
N VAL A 62 11.43 1.01 2.49
CA VAL A 62 11.84 -0.21 3.18
C VAL A 62 11.69 -1.44 2.30
N GLY A 63 11.26 -1.30 1.05
CA GLY A 63 11.05 -2.42 0.16
C GLY A 63 10.53 -2.02 -1.21
N LYS A 64 10.13 -3.03 -1.98
CA LYS A 64 9.42 -2.87 -3.26
C LYS A 64 8.42 -4.00 -3.43
N ALA A 65 7.35 -3.74 -4.18
CA ALA A 65 6.40 -4.75 -4.62
C ALA A 65 6.42 -4.90 -6.14
N GLU A 66 6.17 -6.11 -6.61
CA GLU A 66 6.05 -6.46 -8.02
C GLU A 66 4.80 -7.34 -8.18
N ILE A 67 4.10 -7.21 -9.31
CA ILE A 67 2.87 -7.95 -9.58
C ILE A 67 2.86 -8.55 -10.98
N LYS A 68 2.01 -9.55 -11.17
CA LYS A 68 1.59 -10.02 -12.50
C LYS A 68 0.17 -10.56 -12.43
N ALA A 69 -0.49 -10.66 -13.58
CA ALA A 69 -1.77 -11.36 -13.68
C ALA A 69 -1.62 -12.82 -13.24
N ALA A 70 -2.55 -13.30 -12.41
CA ALA A 70 -2.51 -14.66 -11.90
C ALA A 70 -2.71 -15.70 -13.01
N GLY A 71 -1.96 -16.80 -12.94
CA GLY A 71 -2.04 -17.88 -13.93
C GLY A 71 -1.44 -17.55 -15.30
N VAL A 72 -0.88 -16.34 -15.47
CA VAL A 72 -0.17 -15.95 -16.67
C VAL A 72 1.32 -16.27 -16.52
N ASN A 73 1.89 -16.91 -17.54
CA ASN A 73 3.32 -17.11 -17.65
C ASN A 73 3.98 -15.82 -18.19
N ALA A 74 4.03 -14.80 -17.35
CA ALA A 74 4.66 -13.51 -17.62
C ALA A 74 5.64 -13.15 -16.49
N GLU A 75 6.57 -12.25 -16.80
CA GLU A 75 7.44 -11.65 -15.79
C GLU A 75 6.65 -10.73 -14.85
N PHE A 76 7.14 -10.59 -13.63
CA PHE A 76 6.59 -9.63 -12.68
C PHE A 76 6.95 -8.21 -13.11
N SER A 77 5.96 -7.32 -13.12
CA SER A 77 6.16 -5.89 -13.33
C SER A 77 6.23 -5.17 -11.99
N ALA A 78 6.93 -4.04 -11.94
CA ALA A 78 6.99 -3.23 -10.73
C ALA A 78 5.60 -2.72 -10.35
N LEU A 79 5.18 -3.00 -9.11
CA LEU A 79 4.03 -2.35 -8.50
C LEU A 79 4.44 -1.00 -7.90
N GLY A 80 5.59 -0.94 -7.22
CA GLY A 80 6.12 0.32 -6.67
C GLY A 80 7.01 0.13 -5.45
N ASP A 81 7.60 1.23 -4.99
CA ASP A 81 8.40 1.26 -3.76
C ASP A 81 7.51 1.22 -2.52
N LEU A 82 7.95 0.46 -1.52
CA LEU A 82 7.22 0.27 -0.26
C LEU A 82 7.82 1.11 0.85
N MET A 83 6.99 1.89 1.52
CA MET A 83 7.34 2.66 2.72
C MET A 83 6.96 1.91 3.99
N GLN A 84 7.61 2.22 5.11
CA GLN A 84 7.19 1.68 6.41
C GLN A 84 5.81 2.21 6.79
N GLY A 85 4.88 1.32 7.15
CA GLY A 85 3.55 1.67 7.62
C GLY A 85 3.50 2.07 9.11
N SER A 86 2.31 2.03 9.69
CA SER A 86 2.09 2.30 11.12
C SER A 86 2.77 1.28 12.03
N GLU A 87 2.73 0.01 11.68
CA GLU A 87 3.33 -1.09 12.42
C GLU A 87 4.59 -1.62 11.73
N ALA A 88 5.47 -2.30 12.47
CA ALA A 88 6.76 -2.78 11.98
C ALA A 88 6.66 -3.83 10.85
N ASP A 89 5.56 -4.57 10.80
CA ASP A 89 5.23 -5.58 9.78
C ASP A 89 4.34 -5.04 8.65
N GLN A 90 3.96 -3.77 8.70
CA GLN A 90 3.17 -3.11 7.66
C GLN A 90 4.07 -2.32 6.71
N MET A 91 3.84 -2.53 5.43
CA MET A 91 4.44 -1.77 4.34
C MET A 91 3.34 -1.10 3.53
N VAL A 92 3.59 0.09 3.03
CA VAL A 92 2.57 0.88 2.33
C VAL A 92 3.09 1.45 1.02
N LEU A 93 2.19 1.61 0.06
CA LEU A 93 2.46 2.26 -1.22
C LEU A 93 1.31 3.20 -1.54
N ILE A 94 1.65 4.40 -2.00
CA ILE A 94 0.69 5.43 -2.36
C ILE A 94 0.87 5.74 -3.84
N LYS A 95 -0.22 5.77 -4.60
CA LYS A 95 -0.19 6.15 -6.01
C LYS A 95 -1.19 7.27 -6.29
N ASN A 96 -0.78 8.24 -7.09
CA ASN A 96 -1.72 9.11 -7.78
C ASN A 96 -2.15 8.42 -9.08
N LEU A 97 -3.41 7.99 -9.14
CA LEU A 97 -3.92 7.30 -10.33
C LEU A 97 -4.11 8.23 -11.52
N GLY A 98 -4.18 9.55 -11.30
CA GLY A 98 -4.30 10.54 -12.37
C GLY A 98 -3.01 10.72 -13.17
N THR A 99 -1.86 10.54 -12.53
CA THR A 99 -0.52 10.67 -13.13
C THR A 99 0.21 9.32 -13.27
N ASN A 100 -0.34 8.26 -12.66
CA ASN A 100 0.29 6.95 -12.51
C ASN A 100 1.68 7.04 -11.83
N HIS A 101 1.82 7.95 -10.86
CA HIS A 101 3.04 8.17 -10.10
C HIS A 101 2.95 7.55 -8.70
N ASP A 102 4.03 6.89 -8.28
CA ASP A 102 4.21 6.36 -6.93
C ASP A 102 4.73 7.49 -6.03
N LEU A 103 4.03 7.77 -4.94
CA LEU A 103 4.28 8.94 -4.09
C LEU A 103 5.02 8.55 -2.82
N ILE A 104 6.10 9.28 -2.52
CA ILE A 104 6.91 9.07 -1.32
C ILE A 104 6.71 10.26 -0.36
N LEU A 105 6.17 10.02 0.85
CA LEU A 105 5.83 11.13 1.75
C LEU A 105 7.02 11.82 2.43
N SER A 106 8.25 11.43 2.10
CA SER A 106 9.46 12.21 2.43
C SER A 106 9.84 13.23 1.35
N ASN A 107 9.21 13.18 0.18
CA ASN A 107 9.47 14.08 -0.92
C ASN A 107 8.41 15.19 -0.97
N SER A 108 8.86 16.45 -0.93
CA SER A 108 7.98 17.61 -0.96
C SER A 108 7.16 17.72 -2.25
N SER A 109 7.72 17.34 -3.41
CA SER A 109 6.97 17.37 -4.68
C SER A 109 5.83 16.36 -4.67
N ASP A 110 6.08 15.18 -4.10
CA ASP A 110 5.10 14.11 -4.05
C ASP A 110 3.99 14.43 -3.04
N ILE A 111 4.33 15.14 -1.97
CA ILE A 111 3.37 15.70 -1.02
C ILE A 111 2.48 16.74 -1.70
N GLU A 112 3.06 17.67 -2.47
CA GLU A 112 2.30 18.67 -3.22
C GLU A 112 1.39 17.99 -4.26
N GLU A 113 1.91 16.97 -4.95
CA GLU A 113 1.11 16.18 -5.89
C GLU A 113 -0.04 15.46 -5.18
N LEU A 114 0.21 14.82 -4.03
CA LEU A 114 -0.80 14.15 -3.21
C LEU A 114 -1.91 15.13 -2.78
N ALA A 115 -1.53 16.32 -2.32
CA ALA A 115 -2.47 17.35 -1.88
C ALA A 115 -3.42 17.81 -3.01
N ASN A 116 -2.98 17.69 -4.27
CA ASN A 116 -3.75 18.06 -5.46
C ASN A 116 -4.44 16.86 -6.15
N ALA A 117 -4.20 15.63 -5.68
CA ALA A 117 -4.70 14.42 -6.32
C ALA A 117 -6.21 14.22 -6.09
N LYS A 118 -6.93 13.91 -7.17
CA LYS A 118 -8.36 13.56 -7.14
C LYS A 118 -8.62 12.06 -7.07
N ASN A 119 -7.62 11.25 -7.41
CA ASN A 119 -7.68 9.79 -7.43
C ASN A 119 -6.42 9.24 -6.77
N ILE A 120 -6.54 8.77 -5.53
CA ILE A 120 -5.43 8.26 -4.74
C ILE A 120 -5.66 6.79 -4.49
N LYS A 121 -4.63 5.99 -4.71
CA LYS A 121 -4.61 4.58 -4.32
C LYS A 121 -3.62 4.38 -3.19
N PHE A 122 -4.06 3.68 -2.16
CA PHE A 122 -3.25 3.30 -1.01
C PHE A 122 -3.22 1.77 -0.91
N TYR A 123 -2.03 1.23 -0.74
CA TYR A 123 -1.81 -0.17 -0.40
C TYR A 123 -1.28 -0.28 1.02
N GLU A 124 -1.74 -1.27 1.76
CA GLU A 124 -1.12 -1.77 2.98
C GLU A 124 -0.88 -3.27 2.81
N ILE A 125 0.39 -3.66 2.90
CA ILE A 125 0.86 -5.04 2.73
C ILE A 125 1.45 -5.47 4.06
N SER A 126 0.94 -6.58 4.58
CA SER A 126 1.43 -7.22 5.80
C SER A 126 1.36 -8.73 5.64
N ASN A 127 1.96 -9.45 6.59
CA ASN A 127 1.86 -10.91 6.64
C ASN A 127 0.42 -11.41 6.90
N LYS A 128 -0.48 -10.53 7.35
CA LYS A 128 -1.87 -10.87 7.74
C LYS A 128 -2.88 -10.61 6.63
N ALA A 129 -2.64 -9.60 5.80
CA ALA A 129 -3.56 -9.17 4.76
C ALA A 129 -2.87 -8.25 3.74
N ILE A 130 -3.42 -8.24 2.52
CA ILE A 130 -3.13 -7.22 1.50
C ILE A 130 -4.38 -6.37 1.34
N LYS A 131 -4.28 -5.09 1.70
CA LYS A 131 -5.35 -4.11 1.56
C LYS A 131 -5.00 -3.12 0.46
N SER A 132 -5.96 -2.83 -0.41
CA SER A 132 -5.87 -1.73 -1.36
C SER A 132 -7.14 -0.87 -1.30
N VAL A 133 -6.96 0.45 -1.21
CA VAL A 133 -8.05 1.41 -1.11
C VAL A 133 -7.87 2.49 -2.18
N VAL A 134 -8.93 2.74 -2.95
CA VAL A 134 -8.99 3.82 -3.92
C VAL A 134 -9.94 4.89 -3.40
N TYR A 135 -9.43 6.11 -3.23
CA TYR A 135 -10.19 7.31 -2.94
C TYR A 135 -10.32 8.13 -4.22
N SER A 136 -11.54 8.54 -4.54
CA SER A 136 -11.81 9.31 -5.73
C SER A 136 -12.84 10.41 -5.49
N THR A 137 -12.66 11.50 -6.22
CA THR A 137 -13.51 12.70 -6.21
C THR A 137 -13.67 13.16 -7.66
N LYS A 138 -14.80 13.77 -7.97
CA LYS A 138 -15.15 14.27 -9.30
C LYS A 138 -14.45 15.59 -9.59
N SER A 139 -14.47 16.54 -8.65
CA SER A 139 -14.18 17.93 -8.97
C SER A 139 -12.98 18.55 -8.25
N MET A 140 -12.67 18.12 -7.03
CA MET A 140 -11.60 18.69 -6.21
C MET A 140 -10.63 17.64 -5.68
N PRO A 141 -9.48 18.01 -5.11
CA PRO A 141 -8.58 17.04 -4.48
C PRO A 141 -9.25 16.29 -3.33
N VAL A 142 -8.86 15.02 -3.14
CA VAL A 142 -9.42 14.16 -2.08
C VAL A 142 -9.25 14.79 -0.70
N CYS A 143 -8.08 15.36 -0.42
CA CYS A 143 -7.82 15.98 0.88
C CYS A 143 -8.58 17.30 1.09
N GLU A 144 -8.88 18.05 0.02
CA GLU A 144 -9.77 19.21 0.12
C GLU A 144 -11.21 18.77 0.41
N ALA A 145 -11.69 17.74 -0.29
CA ALA A 145 -13.02 17.17 -0.05
C ALA A 145 -13.16 16.64 1.38
N PHE A 146 -12.12 15.98 1.90
CA PHE A 146 -12.09 15.42 3.26
C PHE A 146 -12.09 16.54 4.32
N ALA A 147 -11.21 17.53 4.20
CA ALA A 147 -11.13 18.62 5.18
C ALA A 147 -12.34 19.55 5.13
N GLY A 148 -12.85 19.85 3.93
CA GLY A 148 -13.91 20.83 3.72
C GLY A 148 -15.33 20.27 3.71
N GLY A 149 -15.50 18.95 3.56
CA GLY A 149 -16.82 18.31 3.44
C GLY A 149 -17.60 18.73 2.20
N LYS A 150 -16.94 19.38 1.23
CA LYS A 150 -17.58 20.02 0.07
C LYS A 150 -18.02 19.03 -1.00
N GLU A 151 -17.44 17.83 -0.99
CA GLU A 151 -17.72 16.77 -1.95
C GLU A 151 -17.66 15.40 -1.26
N VAL A 152 -18.53 14.48 -1.70
CA VAL A 152 -18.48 13.08 -1.27
C VAL A 152 -17.25 12.40 -1.89
N ILE A 153 -16.43 11.79 -1.05
CA ILE A 153 -15.30 10.97 -1.50
C ILE A 153 -15.82 9.55 -1.76
N LYS A 154 -15.67 9.07 -2.99
CA LYS A 154 -15.97 7.69 -3.36
C LYS A 154 -14.79 6.80 -3.00
N VAL A 155 -15.06 5.73 -2.27
CA VAL A 155 -14.06 4.80 -1.78
C VAL A 155 -14.38 3.39 -2.25
N LYS A 156 -13.38 2.73 -2.83
CA LYS A 156 -13.41 1.29 -3.10
C LYS A 156 -12.24 0.64 -2.39
N SER A 157 -12.50 -0.26 -1.44
CA SER A 157 -11.46 -1.04 -0.78
C SER A 157 -11.59 -2.52 -1.11
N VAL A 158 -10.44 -3.19 -1.25
CA VAL A 158 -10.34 -4.64 -1.30
C VAL A 158 -9.34 -5.08 -0.25
N THR A 159 -9.80 -5.90 0.70
CA THR A 159 -8.94 -6.48 1.74
C THR A 159 -8.87 -7.98 1.53
N ASN A 160 -7.68 -8.48 1.23
CA ASN A 160 -7.39 -9.87 0.97
C ASN A 160 -6.90 -10.54 2.25
N HIS A 161 -7.62 -11.57 2.70
CA HIS A 161 -7.35 -12.33 3.91
C HIS A 161 -6.78 -13.72 3.53
N PRO A 162 -5.45 -13.90 3.54
CA PRO A 162 -4.83 -15.19 3.30
C PRO A 162 -5.26 -16.21 4.37
N LEU A 163 -5.56 -17.42 3.90
CA LEU A 163 -5.82 -18.61 4.68
C LEU A 163 -4.83 -19.71 4.27
N LYS A 164 -4.78 -20.81 5.03
CA LYS A 164 -3.83 -21.91 4.76
C LYS A 164 -3.94 -22.48 3.34
N ASN A 165 -5.16 -22.55 2.79
CA ASN A 165 -5.46 -23.19 1.51
C ASN A 165 -5.99 -22.21 0.44
N GLY A 166 -5.71 -20.92 0.56
CA GLY A 166 -6.20 -19.91 -0.37
C GLY A 166 -6.44 -18.57 0.30
N PHE A 167 -7.41 -17.80 -0.17
CA PHE A 167 -7.78 -16.53 0.47
C PHE A 167 -9.24 -16.18 0.16
N PHE A 168 -9.80 -15.28 0.97
CA PHE A 168 -11.01 -14.55 0.60
C PHE A 168 -10.73 -13.06 0.60
N ALA A 169 -11.49 -12.30 -0.19
CA ALA A 169 -11.41 -10.86 -0.23
C ALA A 169 -12.75 -10.23 0.14
N VAL A 170 -12.69 -9.18 0.94
CA VAL A 170 -13.81 -8.31 1.25
C VAL A 170 -13.69 -7.06 0.38
N ILE A 171 -14.73 -6.79 -0.41
CA ILE A 171 -14.79 -5.65 -1.32
C ILE A 171 -15.86 -4.70 -0.77
N LEU A 172 -15.46 -3.47 -0.45
CA LEU A 172 -16.37 -2.44 0.03
C LEU A 172 -16.39 -1.28 -0.95
N ASN A 173 -17.59 -0.92 -1.39
CA ASN A 173 -17.85 0.38 -2.01
C ASN A 173 -18.51 1.26 -0.95
N SER A 174 -17.90 2.39 -0.64
CA SER A 174 -18.35 3.32 0.39
C SER A 174 -18.19 4.77 -0.07
N ASP A 175 -18.89 5.65 0.64
CA ASP A 175 -18.80 7.09 0.51
C ASP A 175 -18.31 7.67 1.84
N ILE A 176 -17.45 8.68 1.79
CA ILE A 176 -17.03 9.46 2.96
C ILE A 176 -17.46 10.91 2.75
N SER A 177 -18.16 11.48 3.73
CA SER A 177 -18.53 12.90 3.77
C SER A 177 -18.56 13.41 5.20
N ASN A 178 -18.29 14.70 5.41
CA ASN A 178 -18.28 15.27 6.76
C ASN A 178 -19.67 15.29 7.40
N ASP A 179 -20.74 15.39 6.62
CA ASP A 179 -22.11 15.48 7.13
C ASP A 179 -22.69 14.12 7.54
N GLN A 180 -22.22 13.03 6.93
CA GLN A 180 -22.79 11.68 7.10
C GLN A 180 -21.78 10.64 7.60
N GLY A 181 -20.52 11.03 7.78
CA GLY A 181 -19.44 10.10 8.07
C GLY A 181 -19.25 9.10 6.94
N PHE A 182 -19.13 7.82 7.29
CA PHE A 182 -19.00 6.72 6.34
C PHE A 182 -20.37 6.18 5.96
N PHE A 183 -20.61 6.04 4.66
CA PHE A 183 -21.79 5.39 4.14
C PHE A 183 -21.40 4.20 3.27
N LEU A 184 -21.62 2.99 3.78
CA LEU A 184 -21.42 1.75 3.02
C LEU A 184 -22.49 1.64 1.93
N ARG A 185 -22.07 1.59 0.67
CA ARG A 185 -22.95 1.46 -0.50
C ARG A 185 -23.20 0.00 -0.84
N GLU A 186 -22.12 -0.78 -0.85
CA GLU A 186 -22.14 -2.17 -1.27
C GLU A 186 -21.00 -2.94 -0.60
N THR A 187 -21.30 -4.20 -0.29
CA THR A 187 -20.31 -5.18 0.13
C THR A 187 -20.42 -6.36 -0.81
N SER A 188 -19.29 -6.81 -1.33
CA SER A 188 -19.17 -8.06 -2.06
C SER A 188 -17.96 -8.85 -1.58
N TYR A 189 -17.93 -10.14 -1.94
CA TYR A 189 -16.92 -11.07 -1.48
C TYR A 189 -16.37 -11.86 -2.67
N TYR A 190 -15.09 -12.16 -2.61
CA TYR A 190 -14.43 -13.07 -3.53
C TYR A 190 -13.80 -14.20 -2.74
N PHE A 191 -13.95 -15.44 -3.22
CA PHE A 191 -13.41 -16.62 -2.56
C PHE A 191 -12.51 -17.35 -3.55
N ASN A 192 -11.26 -17.58 -3.15
CA ASN A 192 -10.35 -18.49 -3.81
C ASN A 192 -9.96 -19.55 -2.80
N LEU A 193 -10.89 -20.46 -2.54
CA LEU A 193 -10.84 -21.46 -1.47
C LEU A 193 -11.35 -22.81 -2.01
N SER A 194 -11.10 -23.87 -1.24
CA SER A 194 -11.79 -25.15 -1.46
C SER A 194 -13.29 -25.00 -1.20
N SER A 195 -14.13 -25.86 -1.78
CA SER A 195 -15.59 -25.78 -1.58
C SER A 195 -16.00 -25.81 -0.10
N GLU A 196 -15.34 -26.63 0.71
CA GLU A 196 -15.62 -26.74 2.15
C GLU A 196 -15.24 -25.45 2.89
N ASP A 197 -14.04 -24.92 2.65
CA ASP A 197 -13.58 -23.67 3.26
C ASP A 197 -14.44 -22.48 2.81
N GLU A 198 -14.84 -22.45 1.53
CA GLU A 198 -15.71 -21.40 0.97
C GLU A 198 -17.10 -21.41 1.63
N GLU A 199 -17.73 -22.56 1.80
CA GLU A 199 -19.02 -22.67 2.47
C GLU A 199 -18.96 -22.19 3.92
N ASN A 200 -17.90 -22.56 4.64
CA ASN A 200 -17.67 -22.12 6.01
C ASN A 200 -17.52 -20.60 6.11
N ILE A 201 -16.68 -19.98 5.28
CA ILE A 201 -16.50 -18.52 5.30
C ILE A 201 -17.77 -17.80 4.85
N LYS A 202 -18.50 -18.32 3.86
CA LYS A 202 -19.81 -17.77 3.46
C LYS A 202 -20.79 -17.75 4.62
N ALA A 203 -20.86 -18.82 5.40
CA ALA A 203 -21.70 -18.87 6.59
C ALA A 203 -21.26 -17.82 7.63
N GLU A 204 -19.96 -17.63 7.82
CA GLU A 204 -19.43 -16.59 8.71
C GLU A 204 -19.81 -15.18 8.26
N THR A 205 -19.87 -14.90 6.94
CA THR A 205 -20.23 -13.57 6.41
C THR A 205 -21.61 -13.07 6.84
N LEU A 206 -22.50 -13.98 7.25
CA LEU A 206 -23.84 -13.68 7.75
C LEU A 206 -23.87 -13.33 9.24
N THR A 207 -22.74 -13.45 9.94
CA THR A 207 -22.64 -13.22 11.38
C THR A 207 -22.33 -11.77 11.71
N GLN A 208 -22.83 -11.32 12.86
CA GLN A 208 -22.48 -10.00 13.41
C GLN A 208 -20.99 -9.88 13.75
N ASN A 209 -20.34 -10.98 14.12
CA ASN A 209 -18.91 -10.99 14.42
C ASN A 209 -18.09 -10.69 13.16
N PHE A 210 -18.43 -11.32 12.04
CA PHE A 210 -17.78 -11.06 10.77
C PHE A 210 -17.99 -9.61 10.33
N TYR A 211 -19.22 -9.10 10.42
CA TYR A 211 -19.52 -7.71 10.10
C TYR A 211 -18.63 -6.73 10.87
N LYS A 212 -18.54 -6.87 12.20
CA LYS A 212 -17.69 -6.01 13.03
C LYS A 212 -16.20 -6.15 12.70
N THR A 213 -15.75 -7.39 12.51
CA THR A 213 -14.33 -7.71 12.36
C THR A 213 -13.77 -7.24 11.01
N PHE A 214 -14.54 -7.43 9.94
CA PHE A 214 -14.05 -7.23 8.57
C PHE A 214 -14.70 -6.05 7.84
N ILE A 215 -15.94 -5.69 8.17
CA ILE A 215 -16.65 -4.60 7.48
C ILE A 215 -16.49 -3.29 8.25
N GLU A 216 -16.95 -3.25 9.50
CA GLU A 216 -16.91 -2.04 10.33
C GLU A 216 -15.46 -1.59 10.59
N SER A 217 -14.60 -2.53 10.98
CA SER A 217 -13.16 -2.29 11.18
C SER A 217 -12.49 -1.71 9.93
N ASP A 218 -12.83 -2.21 8.74
CA ASP A 218 -12.23 -1.70 7.50
C ASP A 218 -12.77 -0.34 7.10
N LEU A 219 -14.07 -0.08 7.29
CA LEU A 219 -14.66 1.25 7.09
C LEU A 219 -13.98 2.30 7.97
N VAL A 220 -13.80 2.01 9.26
CA VAL A 220 -13.08 2.91 10.18
C VAL A 220 -11.66 3.18 9.67
N LYS A 221 -10.93 2.12 9.30
CA LYS A 221 -9.58 2.24 8.76
C LYS A 221 -9.49 3.09 7.49
N GLN A 222 -10.52 3.09 6.63
CA GLN A 222 -10.51 3.95 5.43
C GLN A 222 -10.39 5.44 5.79
N GLY A 223 -11.10 5.92 6.82
CA GLY A 223 -10.94 7.32 7.23
C GLY A 223 -9.69 7.55 8.07
N GLU A 224 -9.22 6.57 8.84
CA GLU A 224 -7.93 6.67 9.53
C GLU A 224 -6.77 6.82 8.53
N ILE A 225 -6.81 6.12 7.39
CA ILE A 225 -5.84 6.28 6.30
C ILE A 225 -5.89 7.71 5.76
N LEU A 226 -7.08 8.27 5.51
CA LEU A 226 -7.20 9.66 5.08
C LEU A 226 -6.66 10.63 6.15
N SER A 227 -7.06 10.49 7.40
CA SER A 227 -6.73 11.45 8.46
C SER A 227 -5.26 11.39 8.88
N ASN A 228 -4.69 10.18 8.99
CA ASN A 228 -3.40 9.96 9.63
C ASN A 228 -2.26 9.78 8.62
N VAL A 229 -2.58 9.48 7.36
CA VAL A 229 -1.57 9.21 6.32
C VAL A 229 -1.72 10.17 5.15
N LEU A 230 -2.82 10.10 4.39
CA LEU A 230 -2.93 10.78 3.09
C LEU A 230 -3.12 12.29 3.22
N CYS A 231 -3.95 12.72 4.16
CA CYS A 231 -4.34 14.13 4.34
C CYS A 231 -3.85 14.69 5.67
N PHE A 232 -2.84 14.07 6.27
CA PHE A 232 -2.34 14.46 7.59
C PHE A 232 -1.72 15.87 7.55
N SER A 233 -2.14 16.72 8.49
CA SER A 233 -1.88 18.17 8.49
C SER A 233 -0.42 18.60 8.58
N LYS A 234 0.53 17.69 8.89
CA LYS A 234 1.97 18.00 8.77
C LYS A 234 2.43 18.18 7.31
N PHE A 235 1.66 17.72 6.33
CA PHE A 235 1.89 17.97 4.90
C PHE A 235 1.33 19.31 4.41
N GLN A 236 0.53 20.00 5.24
CA GLN A 236 -0.15 21.25 4.88
C GLN A 236 0.48 22.51 5.47
N LYS A 237 1.52 22.39 6.31
CA LYS A 237 2.23 23.53 6.94
C LYS A 237 3.60 23.80 6.33
N ALA A 238 3.66 23.87 5.01
CA ALA A 238 4.74 24.50 4.26
C ALA A 238 4.26 25.74 3.46
N PHE A 239 3.20 26.39 3.93
CA PHE A 239 2.74 27.71 3.48
C PHE A 239 2.68 28.67 4.67
#